data_AF-A0A9X3H5F1-F1
#
_entry.id   AF-A0A9X3H5F1-F1
#
_cell.length_a   1.000
_cell.length_b   1.000
_cell.length_c   1.000
_cell.angle_alpha   90.00
_cell.angle_beta   90.00
_cell.angle_gamma   90.00
#
_symmetry.space_group_name_H-M   'P 1'
#
loop_
_entity.id
_entity.type
_entity.pdbx_description
1 polymer ?
#
loop_
_entity_poly.entity_id
_entity_poly.type
_entity_poly.pdbx_seq_one_letter_code
_entity_poly.pdbx_strand_id
1 'polypeptide(L)'
;MKLILFLFFCAFINFSFAQTSITYGEAFNFDVGDEFHYTGSYLATNWYGSQYYVFTSRKFTIVSKTFSADGDTVFYHREGLKLNESTEEVLLNEINETFYSTNLDDYILGADSTYIDPERYLGKTIHLLYDSTISEDGELTSLNKAEYVLGLGAPKYINYENYGLVYDDISSSLVYFYKSETGEEWGTQLVLSTSNVMDESEIALYPNPSNGLLNWDSKSDLDSPIAIEILDLTGRTVMSIIGGISINQVDTSELPEGTYLLRMEFEKGTLTKRFVLQGN
;
A
#
# COMPACT_ATOMS: atom_id res chain seq x y z
N MET A 1 -67.68 13.19 37.99
CA MET A 1 -66.88 12.01 38.41
C MET A 1 -66.56 11.21 37.14
N LYS A 2 -65.50 11.61 36.42
CA LYS A 2 -64.28 10.81 36.19
C LYS A 2 -64.56 9.37 35.69
N LEU A 3 -64.33 9.13 34.39
CA LEU A 3 -63.27 8.21 33.97
C LEU A 3 -62.95 8.43 32.48
N ILE A 4 -61.80 9.05 32.22
CA ILE A 4 -61.18 9.14 30.90
C ILE A 4 -60.48 7.79 30.67
N LEU A 5 -60.88 7.06 29.64
CA LEU A 5 -60.20 5.84 29.20
C LEU A 5 -59.01 6.26 28.33
N PHE A 6 -57.83 6.39 28.95
CA PHE A 6 -56.56 6.63 28.26
C PHE A 6 -56.08 5.28 27.70
N LEU A 7 -56.32 5.04 26.42
CA LEU A 7 -55.75 3.92 25.68
C LEU A 7 -54.26 4.22 25.45
N PHE A 8 -53.39 3.66 26.30
CA PHE A 8 -51.95 3.65 26.09
C PHE A 8 -51.65 2.76 24.88
N PHE A 9 -51.45 3.38 23.72
CA PHE A 9 -50.84 2.73 22.57
C PHE A 9 -49.33 2.67 22.83
N CYS A 10 -48.89 1.67 23.60
CA CYS A 10 -47.47 1.34 23.69
C CYS A 10 -47.04 0.80 22.33
N ALA A 11 -46.54 1.70 21.47
CA ALA A 11 -45.71 1.31 20.35
C ALA A 11 -44.46 0.64 20.92
N PHE A 12 -44.46 -0.69 20.93
CA PHE A 12 -43.23 -1.47 20.99
C PHE A 12 -42.47 -1.16 19.70
N ILE A 13 -41.66 -0.10 19.72
CA ILE A 13 -40.56 0.03 18.79
C ILE A 13 -39.53 -1.00 19.26
N ASN A 14 -39.67 -2.22 18.76
CA ASN A 14 -38.57 -3.18 18.77
C ASN A 14 -37.47 -2.59 17.87
N PHE A 15 -36.59 -1.76 18.43
CA PHE A 15 -35.23 -1.67 17.90
C PHE A 15 -34.53 -2.96 18.31
N SER A 16 -34.86 -4.05 17.61
CA SER A 16 -33.90 -5.13 17.46
C SER A 16 -32.83 -4.57 16.54
N PHE A 17 -31.76 -4.02 17.13
CA PHE A 17 -30.49 -3.97 16.44
C PHE A 17 -30.06 -5.43 16.29
N ALA A 18 -30.55 -6.10 15.26
CA ALA A 18 -29.91 -7.30 14.79
C ALA A 18 -28.47 -6.87 14.49
N GLN A 19 -27.51 -7.43 15.23
CA GLN A 19 -26.11 -7.32 14.91
C GLN A 19 -25.97 -7.89 13.50
N THR A 20 -25.93 -7.02 12.48
CA THR A 20 -25.73 -7.44 11.10
C THR A 20 -24.31 -7.94 11.05
N SER A 21 -24.12 -9.26 11.13
CA SER A 21 -22.81 -9.85 10.87
C SER A 21 -22.52 -9.69 9.38
N ILE A 22 -21.27 -9.40 9.05
CA ILE A 22 -20.81 -9.27 7.67
C ILE A 22 -20.43 -10.65 7.14
N THR A 23 -20.77 -10.93 5.87
CA THR A 23 -20.33 -12.16 5.20
C THR A 23 -18.90 -12.04 4.66
N TYR A 24 -18.25 -13.17 4.39
CA TYR A 24 -16.94 -13.15 3.71
C TYR A 24 -17.03 -12.48 2.34
N GLY A 25 -18.11 -12.72 1.58
CA GLY A 25 -18.37 -12.09 0.29
C GLY A 25 -18.47 -10.58 0.39
N GLU A 26 -19.20 -10.06 1.38
CA GLU A 26 -19.33 -8.62 1.62
C GLU A 26 -18.01 -7.98 2.06
N ALA A 27 -17.29 -8.60 3.00
CA ALA A 27 -16.02 -8.07 3.48
C ALA A 27 -14.99 -8.01 2.35
N PHE A 28 -14.80 -9.10 1.61
CA PHE A 28 -13.79 -9.24 0.57
C PHE A 28 -14.34 -8.94 -0.84
N ASN A 29 -15.36 -8.08 -0.98
CA ASN A 29 -15.84 -7.64 -2.29
C ASN A 29 -14.91 -6.55 -2.87
N PHE A 30 -13.88 -6.99 -3.59
CA PHE A 30 -12.95 -6.11 -4.29
C PHE A 30 -13.24 -6.11 -5.78
N ASP A 31 -12.93 -5.00 -6.45
CA ASP A 31 -13.12 -4.83 -7.88
C ASP A 31 -11.78 -4.65 -8.57
N VAL A 32 -11.74 -5.01 -9.86
CA VAL A 32 -10.53 -4.83 -10.67
C VAL A 32 -10.24 -3.34 -10.78
N GLY A 33 -9.04 -2.94 -10.36
CA GLY A 33 -8.60 -1.56 -10.24
C GLY A 33 -8.59 -1.03 -8.80
N ASP A 34 -9.14 -1.77 -7.83
CA ASP A 34 -9.02 -1.39 -6.43
C ASP A 34 -7.56 -1.40 -5.97
N GLU A 35 -7.16 -0.37 -5.24
CA GLU A 35 -5.80 -0.21 -4.70
C GLU A 35 -5.84 -0.20 -3.19
N PHE A 36 -4.93 -0.94 -2.56
CA PHE A 36 -4.84 -1.05 -1.10
C PHE A 36 -3.40 -0.96 -0.64
N HIS A 37 -3.18 -0.17 0.41
CA HIS A 37 -1.88 -0.03 1.04
C HIS A 37 -1.97 -0.39 2.51
N TYR A 38 -1.02 -1.21 2.95
CA TYR A 38 -0.92 -1.62 4.34
C TYR A 38 0.47 -1.34 4.87
N THR A 39 0.51 -0.98 6.15
CA THR A 39 1.71 -1.13 6.96
C THR A 39 1.52 -2.27 7.94
N GLY A 40 2.61 -2.73 8.54
CA GLY A 40 2.57 -3.79 9.52
C GLY A 40 3.93 -4.08 10.10
N SER A 41 3.97 -5.07 10.95
CA SER A 41 5.20 -5.61 11.50
C SER A 41 5.04 -7.10 11.72
N TYR A 42 6.14 -7.82 11.71
CA TYR A 42 6.17 -9.15 12.30
C TYR A 42 7.47 -9.40 13.06
N LEU A 43 7.42 -10.31 14.02
CA LEU A 43 8.61 -10.76 14.72
C LEU A 43 9.31 -11.85 13.89
N ALA A 44 10.57 -11.62 13.56
CA ALA A 44 11.43 -12.58 12.89
C ALA A 44 12.47 -13.12 13.87
N THR A 45 12.99 -14.32 13.59
CA THR A 45 14.09 -14.92 14.35
C THR A 45 15.25 -15.21 13.41
N ASN A 46 16.46 -14.75 13.76
CA ASN A 46 17.66 -15.04 12.99
C ASN A 46 18.19 -16.46 13.27
N TRP A 47 19.22 -16.88 12.52
CA TRP A 47 19.85 -18.19 12.68
C TRP A 47 20.44 -18.45 14.08
N TYR A 48 20.75 -17.39 14.83
CA TYR A 48 21.28 -17.46 16.20
C TYR A 48 20.17 -17.50 17.27
N GLY A 49 18.89 -17.51 16.87
CA GLY A 49 17.75 -17.50 17.79
C GLY A 49 17.42 -16.12 18.37
N SER A 50 18.02 -15.05 17.88
CA SER A 50 17.69 -13.68 18.31
C SER A 50 16.48 -13.17 17.54
N GLN A 51 15.53 -12.58 18.28
CA GLN A 51 14.32 -11.99 17.72
C GLN A 51 14.52 -10.53 17.36
N TYR A 52 13.89 -10.10 16.28
CA TYR A 52 13.88 -8.71 15.83
C TYR A 52 12.60 -8.42 15.05
N TYR A 53 12.19 -7.15 15.04
CA TYR A 53 11.03 -6.73 14.27
C TYR A 53 11.42 -6.46 12.82
N VAL A 54 10.56 -6.94 11.93
CA VAL A 54 10.53 -6.54 10.52
C VAL A 54 9.29 -5.68 10.31
N PHE A 55 9.48 -4.44 9.91
CA PHE A 55 8.41 -3.54 9.50
C PHE A 55 8.10 -3.78 8.03
N THR A 56 6.81 -3.79 7.70
CA THR A 56 6.35 -4.05 6.34
C THR A 56 5.51 -2.90 5.83
N SER A 57 5.74 -2.54 4.57
CA SER A 57 4.90 -1.63 3.81
C SER A 57 4.54 -2.32 2.51
N ARG A 58 3.25 -2.44 2.19
CA ARG A 58 2.80 -3.03 0.93
C ARG A 58 1.78 -2.14 0.26
N LYS A 59 1.86 -2.02 -1.06
CA LYS A 59 0.79 -1.47 -1.90
C LYS A 59 0.51 -2.43 -3.03
N PHE A 60 -0.76 -2.63 -3.35
CA PHE A 60 -1.14 -3.49 -4.47
C PHE A 60 -2.47 -3.05 -5.08
N THR A 61 -2.64 -3.43 -6.34
CA THR A 61 -3.87 -3.24 -7.11
C THR A 61 -4.45 -4.60 -7.47
N ILE A 62 -5.77 -4.72 -7.43
CA ILE A 62 -6.49 -5.91 -7.93
C ILE A 62 -6.52 -5.84 -9.46
N VAL A 63 -5.90 -6.80 -10.14
CA VAL A 63 -5.78 -6.80 -11.61
C VAL A 63 -6.70 -7.83 -12.27
N SER A 64 -7.18 -8.82 -11.50
CA SER A 64 -8.17 -9.79 -11.98
C SER A 64 -9.05 -10.28 -10.83
N LYS A 65 -10.31 -10.57 -11.16
CA LYS A 65 -11.34 -11.15 -10.28
C LYS A 65 -12.02 -12.30 -11.02
N THR A 66 -12.02 -13.48 -10.43
CA THR A 66 -12.72 -14.65 -10.98
C THR A 66 -13.43 -15.42 -9.87
N PHE A 67 -14.42 -16.23 -10.21
CA PHE A 67 -15.17 -17.04 -9.25
C PHE A 67 -14.99 -18.53 -9.55
N SER A 68 -15.09 -19.37 -8.51
CA SER A 68 -15.26 -20.81 -8.66
C SER A 68 -16.54 -21.13 -9.43
N ALA A 69 -16.64 -22.35 -9.96
CA ALA A 69 -17.79 -22.77 -10.77
C ALA A 69 -19.12 -22.76 -10.01
N ASP A 70 -19.09 -22.98 -8.71
CA ASP A 70 -20.25 -22.89 -7.80
C ASP A 70 -20.51 -21.46 -7.27
N GLY A 71 -19.59 -20.53 -7.53
CA GLY A 71 -19.70 -19.14 -7.08
C GLY A 71 -19.33 -18.90 -5.61
N ASP A 72 -18.93 -19.93 -4.86
CA ASP A 72 -18.66 -19.83 -3.41
C ASP A 72 -17.21 -19.44 -3.06
N THR A 73 -16.35 -19.28 -4.06
CA THR A 73 -14.99 -18.78 -3.90
C THR A 73 -14.73 -17.68 -4.91
N VAL A 74 -14.16 -16.58 -4.44
CA VAL A 74 -13.63 -15.51 -5.29
C VAL A 74 -12.11 -15.52 -5.24
N PHE A 75 -11.49 -15.41 -6.41
CA PHE A 75 -10.05 -15.34 -6.61
C PHE A 75 -9.68 -13.97 -7.13
N TYR A 76 -8.70 -13.36 -6.48
CA TYR A 76 -8.15 -12.05 -6.82
C TYR A 76 -6.69 -12.19 -7.19
N HIS A 77 -6.35 -11.80 -8.41
CA HIS A 77 -4.96 -11.58 -8.79
C HIS A 77 -4.58 -10.15 -8.42
N ARG A 78 -3.43 -9.97 -7.77
CA ARG A 78 -2.94 -8.66 -7.36
C ARG A 78 -1.49 -8.45 -7.76
N GLU A 79 -1.21 -7.21 -8.13
CA GLU A 79 0.14 -6.76 -8.50
C GLU A 79 0.53 -5.55 -7.64
N GLY A 80 1.81 -5.42 -7.30
CA GLY A 80 2.27 -4.32 -6.47
C GLY A 80 3.66 -4.50 -5.90
N LEU A 81 3.89 -3.91 -4.72
CA LEU A 81 5.19 -3.90 -4.05
C LEU A 81 5.05 -4.18 -2.57
N LYS A 82 6.05 -4.85 -2.02
CA LYS A 82 6.24 -5.09 -0.58
C LYS A 82 7.66 -4.72 -0.18
N LEU A 83 7.77 -3.77 0.72
CA LEU A 83 9.00 -3.38 1.39
C LEU A 83 9.02 -4.02 2.78
N ASN A 84 10.11 -4.69 3.10
CA ASN A 84 10.42 -5.21 4.43
C ASN A 84 11.67 -4.48 4.95
N GLU A 85 11.58 -3.90 6.15
CA GLU A 85 12.65 -3.15 6.78
C GLU A 85 12.93 -3.70 8.17
N SER A 86 14.19 -4.01 8.44
CA SER A 86 14.69 -4.35 9.76
C SER A 86 15.95 -3.53 10.06
N THR A 87 16.53 -3.72 11.24
CA THR A 87 17.82 -3.10 11.57
C THR A 87 18.98 -3.63 10.72
N GLU A 88 18.82 -4.81 10.11
CA GLU A 88 19.89 -5.50 9.38
C GLU A 88 19.72 -5.39 7.86
N GLU A 89 18.48 -5.28 7.37
CA GLU A 89 18.17 -5.44 5.95
C GLU A 89 16.95 -4.62 5.52
N VAL A 90 16.99 -4.11 4.29
CA VAL A 90 15.86 -3.51 3.59
C VAL A 90 15.65 -4.27 2.27
N LEU A 91 14.46 -4.88 2.12
CA LEU A 91 14.12 -5.69 0.95
C LEU A 91 12.85 -5.17 0.28
N LEU A 92 12.96 -4.78 -0.98
CA LEU A 92 11.83 -4.46 -1.84
C LEU A 92 11.55 -5.65 -2.77
N ASN A 93 10.31 -6.15 -2.73
CA ASN A 93 9.85 -7.27 -3.54
C ASN A 93 8.63 -6.87 -4.34
N GLU A 94 8.49 -7.43 -5.53
CA GLU A 94 7.26 -7.36 -6.31
C GLU A 94 6.20 -8.27 -5.70
N ILE A 95 4.95 -7.80 -5.72
CA ILE A 95 3.76 -8.60 -5.47
C ILE A 95 3.23 -8.98 -6.84
N ASN A 96 3.12 -10.28 -7.11
CA ASN A 96 2.44 -10.83 -8.27
C ASN A 96 1.90 -12.20 -7.86
N GLU A 97 0.71 -12.22 -7.29
CA GLU A 97 0.15 -13.42 -6.66
C GLU A 97 -1.38 -13.44 -6.74
N THR A 98 -1.95 -14.61 -6.50
CA THR A 98 -3.39 -14.81 -6.40
C THR A 98 -3.75 -15.17 -4.97
N PHE A 99 -4.72 -14.47 -4.40
CA PHE A 99 -5.36 -14.84 -3.13
C PHE A 99 -6.85 -15.07 -3.33
N TYR A 100 -7.51 -15.71 -2.38
CA TYR A 100 -8.92 -16.06 -2.49
C TYR A 100 -9.66 -15.93 -1.17
N SER A 101 -10.97 -15.79 -1.26
CA SER A 101 -11.93 -15.91 -0.15
C SER A 101 -12.96 -16.96 -0.54
N THR A 102 -13.28 -17.87 0.37
CA THR A 102 -14.23 -18.99 0.19
C THR A 102 -15.38 -18.85 1.17
N ASN A 103 -16.45 -19.63 0.99
CA ASN A 103 -17.65 -19.59 1.82
C ASN A 103 -18.25 -18.19 1.82
N LEU A 104 -18.48 -17.63 0.63
CA LEU A 104 -18.78 -16.20 0.48
C LEU A 104 -20.09 -15.80 1.15
N ASP A 105 -21.04 -16.72 1.22
CA ASP A 105 -22.32 -16.52 1.90
C ASP A 105 -22.26 -16.76 3.41
N ASP A 106 -21.16 -17.33 3.92
CA ASP A 106 -20.99 -17.52 5.36
C ASP A 106 -20.70 -16.18 6.04
N TYR A 107 -21.38 -15.98 7.17
CA TYR A 107 -21.07 -14.88 8.08
C TYR A 107 -19.68 -15.08 8.67
N ILE A 108 -18.95 -13.97 8.83
CA ILE A 108 -17.73 -13.95 9.63
C ILE A 108 -18.16 -14.17 11.09
N LEU A 109 -18.09 -15.42 11.53
CA LEU A 109 -18.50 -15.85 12.86
C LEU A 109 -17.50 -15.34 13.90
N GLY A 110 -18.00 -14.88 15.05
CA GLY A 110 -17.19 -14.40 16.17
C GLY A 110 -16.90 -12.91 16.16
N ALA A 111 -17.58 -12.08 15.35
CA ALA A 111 -17.52 -10.64 15.53
C ALA A 111 -18.12 -10.27 16.91
N ASP A 112 -17.29 -10.10 17.92
CA ASP A 112 -17.67 -9.79 19.29
C ASP A 112 -18.34 -8.43 19.41
N SER A 113 -18.01 -7.50 18.50
CA SER A 113 -18.54 -6.15 18.52
C SER A 113 -18.60 -5.54 17.12
N THR A 114 -19.57 -4.66 16.92
CA THR A 114 -19.66 -3.81 15.73
C THR A 114 -19.64 -2.35 16.15
N TYR A 115 -18.80 -1.53 15.53
CA TYR A 115 -18.71 -0.10 15.85
C TYR A 115 -18.39 0.73 14.61
N ILE A 116 -18.53 2.05 14.74
CA ILE A 116 -18.17 3.01 13.70
C ILE A 116 -17.08 3.91 14.25
N ASP A 117 -16.08 4.18 13.43
CA ASP A 117 -15.03 5.15 13.71
C ASP A 117 -15.04 6.19 12.58
N PRO A 118 -15.53 7.43 12.82
CA PRO A 118 -15.66 8.44 11.76
C PRO A 118 -14.34 8.83 11.08
N GLU A 119 -13.20 8.62 11.74
CA GLU A 119 -11.89 8.98 11.21
C GLU A 119 -11.30 7.86 10.33
N ARG A 120 -11.82 6.63 10.46
CA ARG A 120 -11.32 5.47 9.72
C ARG A 120 -12.31 4.98 8.68
N TYR A 121 -11.77 4.53 7.56
CA TYR A 121 -12.53 3.81 6.53
C TYR A 121 -13.79 4.54 6.05
N LEU A 122 -13.75 5.88 5.99
CA LEU A 122 -14.88 6.75 5.63
C LEU A 122 -16.12 6.55 6.53
N GLY A 123 -15.91 6.18 7.81
CA GLY A 123 -17.01 5.94 8.75
C GLY A 123 -17.82 4.67 8.46
N LYS A 124 -17.27 3.73 7.68
CA LYS A 124 -17.91 2.42 7.46
C LYS A 124 -17.96 1.62 8.78
N THR A 125 -18.97 0.77 8.91
CA THR A 125 -19.10 -0.15 10.05
C THR A 125 -17.93 -1.12 10.10
N ILE A 126 -17.36 -1.28 11.29
CA ILE A 126 -16.27 -2.20 11.60
C ILE A 126 -16.83 -3.37 12.41
N HIS A 127 -16.60 -4.59 11.92
CA HIS A 127 -16.92 -5.83 12.59
C HIS A 127 -15.65 -6.37 13.22
N LEU A 128 -15.59 -6.32 14.55
CA LEU A 128 -14.41 -6.69 15.32
C LEU A 128 -14.53 -8.13 15.81
N LEU A 129 -13.56 -8.95 15.41
CA LEU A 129 -13.23 -10.24 16.00
C LEU A 129 -12.09 -10.03 17.01
N TYR A 130 -12.28 -10.46 18.25
CA TYR A 130 -11.32 -10.30 19.33
C TYR A 130 -11.31 -11.54 20.24
N ASP A 131 -10.27 -12.34 20.12
CA ASP A 131 -10.02 -13.46 21.02
C ASP A 131 -8.71 -13.24 21.77
N SER A 132 -8.69 -13.55 23.07
CA SER A 132 -7.49 -13.42 23.89
C SER A 132 -7.46 -14.47 24.98
N THR A 133 -6.28 -15.07 25.20
CA THR A 133 -6.05 -15.96 26.33
C THR A 133 -5.15 -15.28 27.35
N ILE A 134 -5.52 -15.41 28.63
CA ILE A 134 -4.76 -14.90 29.76
C ILE A 134 -4.38 -16.11 30.63
N SER A 135 -3.13 -16.13 31.07
CA SER A 135 -2.57 -17.12 32.01
C SER A 135 -3.15 -16.98 33.43
N GLU A 136 -2.93 -17.97 34.30
CA GLU A 136 -3.38 -17.95 35.69
C GLU A 136 -2.77 -16.78 36.51
N ASP A 137 -1.57 -16.34 36.15
CA ASP A 137 -0.86 -15.20 36.73
C ASP A 137 -1.27 -13.85 36.14
N GLY A 138 -2.19 -13.85 35.16
CA GLY A 138 -2.78 -12.63 34.60
C GLY A 138 -2.03 -12.06 33.39
N GLU A 139 -1.03 -12.74 32.87
CA GLU A 139 -0.27 -12.35 31.68
C GLU A 139 -1.01 -12.77 30.40
N LEU A 140 -1.01 -11.91 29.38
CA LEU A 140 -1.57 -12.22 28.06
C LEU A 140 -0.72 -13.29 27.38
N THR A 141 -1.33 -14.41 27.01
CA THR A 141 -0.64 -15.52 26.34
C THR A 141 -0.99 -15.61 24.85
N SER A 142 -2.17 -15.13 24.45
CA SER A 142 -2.50 -14.97 23.04
C SER A 142 -3.50 -13.85 22.82
N LEU A 143 -3.44 -13.24 21.65
CA LEU A 143 -4.39 -12.24 21.18
C LEU A 143 -4.56 -12.40 19.67
N ASN A 144 -5.80 -12.59 19.24
CA ASN A 144 -6.23 -12.57 17.86
C ASN A 144 -7.25 -11.46 17.68
N LYS A 145 -6.88 -10.40 16.97
CA LYS A 145 -7.75 -9.26 16.69
C LYS A 145 -7.84 -9.03 15.20
N ALA A 146 -9.05 -9.09 14.65
CA ALA A 146 -9.31 -8.78 13.25
C ALA A 146 -10.47 -7.80 13.14
N GLU A 147 -10.32 -6.77 12.31
CA GLU A 147 -11.41 -5.88 11.92
C GLU A 147 -11.79 -6.21 10.49
N TYR A 148 -13.08 -6.42 10.25
CA TYR A 148 -13.66 -6.62 8.93
C TYR A 148 -14.55 -5.44 8.56
N VAL A 149 -14.42 -4.97 7.33
CA VAL A 149 -15.16 -3.79 6.83
C VAL A 149 -15.63 -4.07 5.41
N LEU A 150 -16.86 -3.66 5.12
CA LEU A 150 -17.51 -3.84 3.81
C LEU A 150 -16.60 -3.38 2.66
N GLY A 151 -16.26 -4.33 1.77
CA GLY A 151 -15.43 -4.09 0.59
C GLY A 151 -13.96 -3.74 0.85
N LEU A 152 -13.49 -3.84 2.11
CA LEU A 152 -12.09 -3.57 2.51
C LEU A 152 -11.40 -4.82 3.11
N GLY A 153 -12.09 -5.95 3.15
CA GLY A 153 -11.63 -7.23 3.68
C GLY A 153 -11.38 -7.14 5.18
N ALA A 154 -10.16 -7.52 5.58
CA ALA A 154 -9.66 -7.37 6.93
C ALA A 154 -8.66 -6.20 7.02
N PRO A 155 -9.12 -4.93 7.06
CA PRO A 155 -8.23 -3.77 7.04
C PRO A 155 -7.33 -3.67 8.28
N LYS A 156 -7.60 -4.42 9.35
CA LYS A 156 -6.69 -4.51 10.48
C LYS A 156 -6.64 -5.94 11.01
N TYR A 157 -5.43 -6.42 11.26
CA TYR A 157 -5.17 -7.72 11.84
C TYR A 157 -4.01 -7.61 12.83
N ILE A 158 -4.17 -8.21 14.00
CA ILE A 158 -3.12 -8.38 15.00
C ILE A 158 -3.23 -9.81 15.49
N ASN A 159 -2.15 -10.57 15.40
CA ASN A 159 -1.99 -11.84 16.06
C ASN A 159 -0.77 -11.74 16.97
N TYR A 160 -0.94 -12.20 18.19
CA TYR A 160 0.11 -12.34 19.17
C TYR A 160 -0.04 -13.70 19.84
N GLU A 161 1.04 -14.45 19.90
CA GLU A 161 1.10 -15.73 20.60
C GLU A 161 2.39 -15.82 21.40
N ASN A 162 2.26 -16.17 22.68
CA ASN A 162 3.35 -16.32 23.62
C ASN A 162 3.50 -17.79 24.03
N TYR A 163 4.53 -18.44 23.50
CA TYR A 163 4.90 -19.81 23.83
C TYR A 163 6.02 -19.87 24.88
N GLY A 164 6.13 -18.85 25.73
CA GLY A 164 7.13 -18.71 26.80
C GLY A 164 8.48 -18.21 26.30
N LEU A 165 9.17 -19.00 25.47
CA LEU A 165 10.49 -18.65 24.89
C LEU A 165 10.41 -18.16 23.44
N VAL A 166 9.25 -18.31 22.79
CA VAL A 166 9.01 -17.91 21.41
C VAL A 166 7.75 -17.04 21.39
N TYR A 167 7.84 -15.91 20.69
CA TYR A 167 6.75 -14.98 20.49
C TYR A 167 6.44 -14.96 18.99
N ASP A 168 5.17 -15.07 18.63
CA ASP A 168 4.69 -14.65 17.32
C ASP A 168 3.95 -13.33 17.53
N ASP A 169 4.29 -12.31 16.75
CA ASP A 169 3.62 -11.02 16.79
C ASP A 169 3.56 -10.54 15.35
N ILE A 170 2.35 -10.47 14.81
CA ILE A 170 2.08 -10.02 13.46
C ILE A 170 1.02 -8.94 13.54
N SER A 171 1.32 -7.79 12.96
CA SER A 171 0.36 -6.71 12.77
C SER A 171 0.26 -6.32 11.31
N SER A 172 -0.95 -5.99 10.87
CA SER A 172 -1.21 -5.37 9.58
C SER A 172 -2.34 -4.37 9.71
N SER A 173 -2.19 -3.19 9.10
CA SER A 173 -3.17 -2.12 9.12
C SER A 173 -3.23 -1.44 7.76
N LEU A 174 -4.43 -1.33 7.20
CA LEU A 174 -4.74 -0.57 6.01
C LEU A 174 -4.53 0.91 6.33
N VAL A 175 -3.70 1.57 5.52
CA VAL A 175 -3.36 3.00 5.66
C VAL A 175 -3.85 3.82 4.49
N TYR A 176 -4.18 3.18 3.36
CA TYR A 176 -4.80 3.81 2.21
C TYR A 176 -5.61 2.81 1.40
N PHE A 177 -6.72 3.26 0.83
CA PHE A 177 -7.40 2.54 -0.24
C PHE A 177 -7.98 3.49 -1.29
N TYR A 178 -8.12 2.97 -2.50
CA TYR A 178 -8.94 3.52 -3.57
C TYR A 178 -9.85 2.42 -4.11
N LYS A 179 -11.15 2.72 -4.21
CA LYS A 179 -12.17 1.83 -4.80
C LYS A 179 -12.45 2.27 -6.23
N SER A 180 -12.13 1.42 -7.18
CA SER A 180 -12.22 1.69 -8.62
C SER A 180 -13.64 1.94 -9.11
N GLU A 181 -14.61 1.18 -8.62
CA GLU A 181 -16.01 1.29 -9.05
C GLU A 181 -16.67 2.59 -8.56
N THR A 182 -16.39 3.00 -7.32
CA THR A 182 -17.06 4.12 -6.66
C THR A 182 -16.26 5.42 -6.67
N GLY A 183 -14.94 5.33 -6.88
CA GLY A 183 -14.00 6.45 -6.69
C GLY A 183 -13.79 6.82 -5.22
N GLU A 184 -14.24 6.00 -4.27
CA GLU A 184 -13.99 6.25 -2.84
C GLU A 184 -12.49 6.11 -2.53
N GLU A 185 -11.95 7.08 -1.81
CA GLU A 185 -10.54 7.13 -1.42
C GLU A 185 -10.42 7.52 0.06
N TRP A 186 -9.49 6.89 0.77
CA TRP A 186 -9.22 7.21 2.18
C TRP A 186 -7.75 6.97 2.51
N GLY A 187 -7.24 7.75 3.46
CA GLY A 187 -5.94 7.54 4.06
C GLY A 187 -4.80 8.24 3.32
N THR A 188 -3.57 7.79 3.58
CA THR A 188 -2.35 8.39 3.01
C THR A 188 -1.63 7.37 2.16
N GLN A 189 -1.47 7.66 0.88
CA GLN A 189 -0.77 6.78 -0.05
C GLN A 189 0.68 6.57 0.39
N LEU A 190 1.08 5.29 0.49
CA LEU A 190 2.48 4.92 0.69
C LEU A 190 3.30 5.19 -0.57
N VAL A 191 4.40 5.92 -0.40
CA VAL A 191 5.40 6.13 -1.46
C VAL A 191 6.39 4.97 -1.43
N LEU A 192 6.01 3.88 -2.09
CA LEU A 192 6.92 2.80 -2.45
C LEU A 192 7.29 3.02 -3.92
N SER A 193 8.39 3.73 -4.16
CA SER A 193 8.84 4.07 -5.52
C SER A 193 9.58 2.89 -6.14
N THR A 194 9.21 2.55 -7.37
CA THR A 194 9.94 1.69 -8.32
C THR A 194 10.44 2.53 -9.47
N SER A 195 11.39 3.40 -9.20
CA SER A 195 12.45 3.55 -10.18
C SER A 195 13.60 2.76 -9.59
N ASN A 196 14.07 1.71 -10.27
CA ASN A 196 15.40 1.18 -9.99
C ASN A 196 16.35 2.37 -10.15
N VAL A 197 16.69 3.02 -9.05
CA VAL A 197 17.53 4.22 -9.08
C VAL A 197 18.92 3.73 -9.43
N MET A 198 19.33 4.06 -10.65
CA MET A 198 20.67 3.75 -11.10
C MET A 198 21.66 4.68 -10.43
N ASP A 199 22.86 4.17 -10.13
CA ASP A 199 23.94 4.97 -9.57
C ASP A 199 24.29 6.14 -10.51
N GLU A 200 24.35 7.36 -9.96
CA GLU A 200 24.74 8.57 -10.69
C GLU A 200 26.15 8.48 -11.31
N SER A 201 26.98 7.53 -10.86
CA SER A 201 28.31 7.23 -11.41
C SER A 201 28.27 6.55 -12.78
N GLU A 202 27.12 6.01 -13.19
CA GLU A 202 26.93 5.33 -14.48
C GLU A 202 27.02 6.30 -15.67
N ILE A 203 26.78 7.58 -15.43
CA ILE A 203 26.80 8.63 -16.46
C ILE A 203 27.59 9.86 -15.97
N ALA A 204 28.52 10.36 -16.77
CA ALA A 204 29.20 11.64 -16.52
C ALA A 204 28.55 12.76 -17.34
N LEU A 205 28.22 13.91 -16.72
CA LEU A 205 27.71 15.09 -17.44
C LEU A 205 28.83 16.11 -17.65
N TYR A 206 28.93 16.67 -18.85
CA TYR A 206 29.94 17.68 -19.15
C TYR A 206 29.55 18.61 -20.32
N PRO A 207 30.03 19.87 -20.30
CA PRO A 207 30.63 20.53 -19.14
C PRO A 207 29.57 20.78 -18.05
N ASN A 208 30.02 20.83 -16.80
CA ASN A 208 29.20 21.24 -15.65
C ASN A 208 30.03 22.19 -14.77
N PRO A 209 29.75 23.51 -14.75
CA PRO A 209 28.61 24.17 -15.39
C PRO A 209 28.59 24.08 -16.93
N SER A 210 27.39 23.99 -17.51
CA SER A 210 27.14 23.99 -18.95
C SER A 210 26.88 25.41 -19.45
N ASN A 211 27.26 25.68 -20.70
CA ASN A 211 27.03 26.97 -21.38
C ASN A 211 25.94 26.85 -22.47
N GLY A 212 24.94 25.99 -22.25
CA GLY A 212 23.84 25.75 -23.19
C GLY A 212 24.01 24.49 -24.04
N LEU A 213 25.15 23.80 -23.96
CA LEU A 213 25.34 22.50 -24.60
C LEU A 213 25.79 21.50 -23.55
N LEU A 214 24.93 20.54 -23.21
CA LEU A 214 25.18 19.53 -22.19
C LEU A 214 25.38 18.18 -22.86
N ASN A 215 26.52 17.56 -22.58
CA ASN A 215 26.86 16.23 -23.08
C ASN A 215 26.88 15.24 -21.93
N TRP A 216 26.79 13.96 -22.27
CA TRP A 216 26.96 12.88 -21.32
C TRP A 216 27.71 11.69 -21.89
N ASP A 217 28.50 11.02 -21.06
CA ASP A 217 29.11 9.73 -21.38
C ASP A 217 28.57 8.68 -20.43
N SER A 218 28.22 7.52 -20.96
CA SER A 218 27.84 6.34 -20.17
C SER A 218 29.01 5.36 -20.03
N LYS A 219 28.97 4.51 -18.99
CA LYS A 219 29.83 3.32 -18.94
C LYS A 219 29.50 2.38 -20.12
N SER A 220 30.49 1.61 -20.59
CA SER A 220 30.44 0.79 -21.81
C SER A 220 29.26 -0.19 -21.89
N ASP A 221 28.71 -0.57 -20.74
CA ASP A 221 27.71 -1.62 -20.62
C ASP A 221 26.30 -1.03 -20.39
N LEU A 222 26.14 0.28 -20.57
CA LEU A 222 24.86 0.97 -20.41
C LEU A 222 24.16 1.14 -21.76
N ASP A 223 22.97 0.58 -21.87
CA ASP A 223 22.09 0.77 -23.03
C ASP A 223 21.72 2.25 -23.22
N SER A 224 21.21 2.57 -24.42
CA SER A 224 20.71 3.93 -24.70
C SER A 224 19.47 4.24 -23.86
N PRO A 225 19.30 5.50 -23.40
CA PRO A 225 18.10 5.88 -22.68
C PRO A 225 16.86 5.82 -23.58
N ILE A 226 15.76 5.32 -23.04
CA ILE A 226 14.42 5.28 -23.62
C ILE A 226 13.81 6.68 -23.65
N ALA A 227 14.05 7.46 -22.58
CA ALA A 227 13.57 8.84 -22.46
C ALA A 227 14.59 9.70 -21.72
N ILE A 228 14.67 10.97 -22.11
CA ILE A 228 15.50 11.98 -21.44
C ILE A 228 14.65 13.20 -21.16
N GLU A 229 14.71 13.72 -19.95
CA GLU A 229 14.00 14.90 -19.52
C GLU A 229 14.90 15.84 -18.74
N ILE A 230 14.70 17.14 -18.91
CA ILE A 230 15.27 18.16 -18.04
C ILE A 230 14.15 18.68 -17.16
N LEU A 231 14.38 18.65 -15.86
CA LEU A 231 13.46 19.11 -14.82
C LEU A 231 14.06 20.34 -14.13
N ASP A 232 13.20 21.27 -13.74
CA ASP A 232 13.59 22.30 -12.77
C ASP A 232 13.64 21.72 -11.34
N LEU A 233 14.09 22.53 -10.37
CA LEU A 233 14.19 22.12 -8.96
C LEU A 233 12.84 21.81 -8.30
N THR A 234 11.71 22.17 -8.93
CA THR A 234 10.36 21.80 -8.46
C THR A 234 9.89 20.47 -9.02
N GLY A 235 10.71 19.83 -9.88
CA GLY A 235 10.38 18.56 -10.55
C GLY A 235 9.52 18.73 -11.81
N ARG A 236 9.26 19.97 -12.25
CA ARG A 236 8.52 20.23 -13.49
C ARG A 236 9.43 19.99 -14.69
N THR A 237 8.98 19.18 -15.64
CA THR A 237 9.66 18.97 -16.92
C THR A 237 9.68 20.28 -17.73
N VAL A 238 10.88 20.78 -17.99
CA VAL A 238 11.12 21.98 -18.81
C VAL A 238 11.60 21.63 -20.22
N MET A 239 12.07 20.38 -20.43
CA MET A 239 12.42 19.84 -21.74
C MET A 239 12.25 18.32 -21.71
N SER A 240 11.77 17.73 -22.81
CA SER A 240 11.65 16.28 -22.97
C SER A 240 12.14 15.86 -24.34
N ILE A 241 12.86 14.76 -24.38
CA ILE A 241 13.41 14.15 -25.59
C ILE A 241 13.00 12.67 -25.55
N ILE A 242 12.18 12.27 -26.52
CA ILE A 242 11.70 10.88 -26.65
C ILE A 242 12.72 10.10 -27.49
N GLY A 243 13.16 8.94 -26.97
CA GLY A 243 14.29 8.17 -27.48
C GLY A 243 14.09 7.45 -28.81
N GLY A 244 15.22 7.00 -29.37
CA GLY A 244 15.39 6.38 -30.70
C GLY A 244 16.65 6.85 -31.44
N ILE A 245 17.37 7.83 -30.89
CA ILE A 245 18.58 8.40 -31.47
C ILE A 245 19.70 8.29 -30.45
N SER A 246 20.86 7.76 -30.86
CA SER A 246 22.12 7.78 -30.11
C SER A 246 22.63 9.23 -30.00
N ILE A 247 21.90 10.06 -29.28
CA ILE A 247 22.36 11.38 -28.86
C ILE A 247 23.05 11.23 -27.52
N ASN A 248 24.22 11.83 -27.39
CA ASN A 248 24.94 11.99 -26.13
C ASN A 248 25.06 13.49 -25.78
N GLN A 249 24.12 14.29 -26.31
CA GLN A 249 24.13 15.74 -26.26
C GLN A 249 22.69 16.29 -26.28
N VAL A 250 22.47 17.36 -25.52
CA VAL A 250 21.27 18.18 -25.52
C VAL A 250 21.63 19.65 -25.54
N ASP A 251 20.95 20.41 -26.40
CA ASP A 251 21.01 21.87 -26.41
C ASP A 251 20.03 22.41 -25.37
N THR A 252 20.55 23.12 -24.37
CA THR A 252 19.83 23.73 -23.26
C THR A 252 19.92 25.25 -23.30
N SER A 253 20.40 25.83 -24.39
CA SER A 253 20.62 27.28 -24.54
C SER A 253 19.36 28.13 -24.42
N GLU A 254 18.18 27.55 -24.68
CA GLU A 254 16.89 28.22 -24.51
C GLU A 254 16.40 28.26 -23.05
N LEU A 255 17.04 27.50 -22.15
CA LEU A 255 16.68 27.48 -20.73
C LEU A 255 17.35 28.64 -19.99
N PRO A 256 16.67 29.28 -19.02
CA PRO A 256 17.29 30.29 -18.17
C PRO A 256 18.47 29.74 -17.36
N GLU A 257 19.43 30.59 -17.03
CA GLU A 257 20.51 30.22 -16.10
C GLU A 257 19.96 29.69 -14.78
N GLY A 258 20.55 28.61 -14.26
CA GLY A 258 20.04 27.98 -13.06
C GLY A 258 20.52 26.55 -12.87
N THR A 259 19.95 25.89 -11.85
CA THR A 259 20.21 24.49 -11.55
C THR A 259 19.06 23.64 -12.07
N TYR A 260 19.40 22.53 -12.72
CA TYR A 260 18.45 21.61 -13.32
C TYR A 260 18.80 20.16 -12.98
N LEU A 261 17.82 19.27 -13.17
CA LEU A 261 18.00 17.84 -13.07
C LEU A 261 17.82 17.23 -14.47
N LEU A 262 18.78 16.44 -14.91
CA LEU A 262 18.64 15.58 -16.07
C LEU A 262 18.14 14.21 -15.60
N ARG A 263 16.93 13.82 -16.00
CA ARG A 263 16.34 12.50 -15.75
C ARG A 263 16.44 11.66 -17.01
N MET A 264 17.00 10.47 -16.89
CA MET A 264 17.16 9.50 -17.97
C MET A 264 16.53 8.18 -17.58
N GLU A 265 15.68 7.67 -18.46
CA GLU A 265 14.99 6.39 -18.30
C GLU A 265 15.68 5.34 -19.18
N PHE A 266 16.00 4.19 -18.59
CA PHE A 266 16.60 3.02 -19.24
C PHE A 266 15.71 1.81 -18.97
N GLU A 267 15.88 0.72 -19.73
CA GLU A 267 15.19 -0.54 -19.43
C GLU A 267 15.48 -1.03 -18.01
N LYS A 268 16.71 -0.81 -17.51
CA LYS A 268 17.14 -1.26 -16.19
C LYS A 268 16.72 -0.35 -15.03
N GLY A 269 16.26 0.89 -15.31
CA GLY A 269 15.93 1.85 -14.26
C GLY A 269 16.03 3.32 -14.67
N THR A 270 15.93 4.22 -13.68
CA THR A 270 15.98 5.66 -13.89
C THR A 270 17.21 6.24 -13.22
N LEU A 271 17.92 7.13 -13.93
CA LEU A 271 19.03 7.92 -13.40
C LEU A 271 18.62 9.39 -13.39
N THR A 272 18.89 10.10 -12.28
CA THR A 272 18.70 11.55 -12.21
C THR A 272 20.01 12.20 -11.81
N LYS A 273 20.46 13.23 -12.55
CA LYS A 273 21.73 13.91 -12.27
C LYS A 273 21.59 15.41 -12.37
N ARG A 274 22.12 16.11 -11.36
CA ARG A 274 22.08 17.57 -11.29
C ARG A 274 23.17 18.22 -12.15
N PHE A 275 22.83 19.26 -12.89
CA PHE A 275 23.79 20.14 -13.55
C PHE A 275 23.44 21.62 -13.37
N VAL A 276 24.42 22.49 -13.58
CA VAL A 276 24.26 23.95 -13.52
C VAL A 276 24.41 24.50 -14.93
N LEU A 277 23.47 25.35 -15.35
CA LEU A 277 23.52 26.10 -16.60
C LEU A 277 23.94 27.55 -16.30
N GLN A 278 24.96 28.04 -17.01
CA GLN A 278 25.47 29.40 -16.93
C GLN A 278 25.41 30.05 -18.32
N GLY A 279 25.16 31.37 -18.35
CA GLY A 279 25.23 32.13 -19.58
C GLY A 279 26.67 32.28 -20.04
N ASN A 280 26.85 32.41 -21.37
CA ASN A 280 28.12 32.81 -21.95
C ASN A 280 28.42 34.29 -21.71
#